data_AF-A0A968QAV7-F1
#
_entry.id   AF-A0A968QAV7-F1
#
_cell.length_a   1.000
_cell.length_b   1.000
_cell.length_c   1.000
_cell.angle_alpha   90.00
_cell.angle_beta   90.00
_cell.angle_gamma   90.00
#
_symmetry.space_group_name_H-M   'P 1'
#
loop_
_entity.id
_entity.type
_entity.pdbx_description
1 polymer ?
#
loop_
_entity_poly.entity_id
_entity_poly.type
_entity_poly.pdbx_seq_one_letter_code
_entity_poly.pdbx_strand_id
1 'polypeptide(L)'
;MKDNSKKEKTPVRVFREELGLTRVELGRRIGLSERSLADIELGNSIPKLETVVALARECKKSLKVMIKALGIDVTGIPDDD
;
A
#
# COMPACT_ATOMS: atom_id res chain seq x y z
N MET A 1 -11.83 27.18 -8.82
CA MET A 1 -10.52 26.63 -8.42
C MET A 1 -10.81 25.33 -7.70
N LYS A 2 -10.47 24.17 -8.26
CA LYS A 2 -10.72 22.89 -7.56
C LYS A 2 -9.76 22.82 -6.38
N ASP A 3 -10.32 22.86 -5.17
CA ASP A 3 -9.61 22.65 -3.92
C ASP A 3 -8.93 21.28 -3.99
N ASN A 4 -7.61 21.28 -4.17
CA ASN A 4 -6.79 20.08 -4.27
C ASN A 4 -6.44 19.61 -2.85
N SER A 5 -7.50 19.39 -2.07
CA SER A 5 -7.48 18.97 -0.68
C SER A 5 -6.53 17.78 -0.55
N LYS A 6 -5.54 17.93 0.34
CA LYS A 6 -4.50 16.95 0.67
C LYS A 6 -5.08 15.54 0.62
N LYS A 7 -4.81 14.79 -0.47
CA LYS A 7 -5.08 13.35 -0.46
C LYS A 7 -4.23 12.76 0.65
N GLU A 8 -4.89 12.30 1.72
CA GLU A 8 -4.21 11.70 2.85
C GLU A 8 -3.37 10.52 2.33
N LYS A 9 -2.08 10.54 2.67
CA LYS A 9 -1.16 9.47 2.31
C LYS A 9 -1.70 8.19 2.94
N THR A 10 -1.88 7.13 2.16
CA THR A 10 -2.24 5.84 2.77
C THR A 10 -1.07 5.33 3.62
N PRO A 11 -1.32 4.54 4.68
CA PRO A 11 -0.24 3.94 5.46
C PRO A 11 0.74 3.09 4.63
N VAL A 12 0.33 2.60 3.45
CA VAL A 12 1.21 1.90 2.50
C VAL A 12 2.44 2.76 2.15
N ARG A 13 2.26 4.06 1.95
CA ARG A 13 3.36 4.99 1.68
C ARG A 13 4.34 5.05 2.84
N VAL A 14 3.82 5.11 4.07
CA VAL A 14 4.64 5.16 5.29
C VAL A 14 5.48 3.90 5.42
N PHE A 15 4.89 2.72 5.20
CA PHE A 15 5.61 1.45 5.26
C PHE A 15 6.76 1.37 4.25
N ARG A 16 6.58 1.90 3.04
CA ARG A 16 7.67 2.00 2.06
C ARG A 16 8.76 2.97 2.53
N GLU A 17 8.38 4.15 3.01
CA GLU A 17 9.32 5.19 3.46
C GLU A 17 10.13 4.75 4.69
N GLU A 18 9.54 3.97 5.61
CA GLU A 18 10.23 3.32 6.75
C GLU A 18 11.38 2.40 6.31
N LEU A 19 11.27 1.81 5.12
CA LEU A 19 12.29 0.96 4.51
C LEU A 19 13.32 1.72 3.68
N GLY A 20 13.21 3.06 3.61
CA GLY A 20 14.09 3.90 2.80
C GLY A 20 13.94 3.72 1.29
N LEU A 21 12.86 3.09 0.84
CA LEU A 21 12.65 2.78 -0.57
C LEU A 21 11.94 3.94 -1.29
N THR A 22 12.37 4.22 -2.51
CA THR A 22 11.60 5.03 -3.46
C THR A 22 10.46 4.22 -4.08
N ARG A 23 9.48 4.91 -4.69
CA ARG A 23 8.39 4.22 -5.42
C ARG A 23 8.90 3.37 -6.57
N VAL A 24 9.90 3.85 -7.30
CA VAL A 24 10.50 3.12 -8.42
C VAL A 24 11.13 1.82 -7.93
N GLU A 25 11.86 1.86 -6.81
CA GLU A 25 12.50 0.68 -6.25
C GLU A 25 11.49 -0.35 -5.76
N LEU A 26 10.48 0.05 -4.97
CA LEU A 26 9.44 -0.88 -4.53
C LEU A 26 8.66 -1.44 -5.73
N GLY A 27 8.26 -0.57 -6.66
CA GLY A 27 7.56 -0.98 -7.89
C GLY A 27 8.32 -2.05 -8.66
N ARG A 28 9.63 -1.86 -8.87
CA ARG A 28 10.49 -2.87 -9.52
C ARG A 28 10.50 -4.21 -8.79
N ARG A 29 10.51 -4.22 -7.45
CA ARG A 29 10.52 -5.46 -6.66
C ARG A 29 9.22 -6.25 -6.76
N ILE A 30 8.09 -5.55 -6.89
CA ILE A 30 6.76 -6.18 -6.92
C ILE A 30 6.11 -6.20 -8.31
N GLY A 31 6.85 -5.84 -9.36
CA GLY A 31 6.35 -5.83 -10.74
C GLY A 31 5.32 -4.74 -11.04
N LEU A 32 5.37 -3.60 -10.36
CA LEU A 32 4.52 -2.42 -10.61
C LEU A 32 5.28 -1.24 -11.19
N SER A 33 4.56 -0.42 -11.96
CA SER A 33 5.05 0.90 -12.34
C SER A 33 5.04 1.86 -11.13
N GLU A 34 5.90 2.88 -11.18
CA GLU A 34 5.91 3.96 -10.18
C GLU A 34 4.53 4.63 -10.06
N ARG A 35 3.86 4.83 -11.20
CA ARG A 35 2.54 5.46 -11.27
C ARG A 35 1.47 4.60 -10.60
N SER A 36 1.45 3.30 -10.88
CA SER A 36 0.53 2.36 -10.23
C SER A 36 0.72 2.36 -8.72
N LEU A 37 1.97 2.37 -8.25
CA LEU A 37 2.26 2.45 -6.83
C LEU A 37 1.84 3.80 -6.22
N ALA A 38 2.04 4.90 -6.94
CA ALA A 38 1.55 6.22 -6.51
C ALA A 38 0.03 6.26 -6.38
N ASP A 39 -0.71 5.67 -7.31
CA ASP A 39 -2.18 5.60 -7.25
C ASP A 39 -2.65 4.78 -6.05
N ILE A 40 -1.98 3.67 -5.72
CA ILE A 40 -2.25 2.88 -4.50
C ILE A 40 -1.96 3.73 -3.25
N GLU A 41 -0.82 4.40 -3.20
CA GLU A 41 -0.41 5.23 -2.05
C GLU A 41 -1.27 6.48 -1.82
N LEU A 42 -2.00 6.90 -2.84
CA LEU A 42 -2.97 8.00 -2.78
C LEU A 42 -4.41 7.51 -2.56
N GLY A 43 -4.63 6.20 -2.49
CA GLY A 43 -5.96 5.60 -2.39
C GLY A 43 -6.80 5.74 -3.66
N ASN A 44 -6.19 6.07 -4.81
CA ASN A 44 -6.90 6.17 -6.10
C ASN A 44 -7.22 4.79 -6.69
N SER A 45 -6.55 3.73 -6.21
CA SER A 45 -6.71 2.38 -6.74
C SER A 45 -6.61 1.35 -5.62
N ILE A 46 -7.53 0.39 -5.63
CA ILE A 46 -7.43 -0.84 -4.84
C ILE A 46 -6.67 -1.86 -5.70
N PRO A 47 -5.48 -2.31 -5.28
CA PRO A 47 -4.69 -3.26 -6.05
C PRO A 47 -5.29 -4.68 -6.00
N LYS A 48 -4.87 -5.54 -6.94
CA LYS A 48 -5.23 -6.96 -6.93
C LYS A 48 -4.61 -7.67 -5.72
N LEU A 49 -5.22 -8.78 -5.29
CA LEU A 49 -4.76 -9.55 -4.13
C LEU A 49 -3.28 -9.95 -4.22
N GLU A 50 -2.81 -10.39 -5.39
CA GLU A 50 -1.40 -10.75 -5.62
C GLU A 50 -0.45 -9.59 -5.28
N THR A 51 -0.84 -8.36 -5.63
CA THR A 51 -0.09 -7.14 -5.29
C THR A 51 -0.15 -6.84 -3.80
N VAL A 52 -1.29 -7.07 -3.14
CA VAL A 52 -1.40 -6.91 -1.67
C VAL A 52 -0.46 -7.87 -0.96
N VAL A 53 -0.39 -9.13 -1.42
CA VAL A 53 0.55 -10.13 -0.89
C VAL A 53 2.00 -9.70 -1.11
N ALA A 54 2.34 -9.22 -2.30
CA ALA A 54 3.69 -8.74 -2.61
C ALA A 54 4.06 -7.52 -1.75
N LEU A 55 3.15 -6.55 -1.59
CA LEU A 55 3.34 -5.39 -0.72
C LEU A 55 3.54 -5.82 0.73
N ALA A 56 2.72 -6.73 1.26
CA ALA A 56 2.84 -7.21 2.63
C ALA A 56 4.22 -7.82 2.89
N ARG A 57 4.69 -8.66 1.95
CA ARG A 57 6.02 -9.29 2.01
C ARG A 57 7.14 -8.27 1.96
N GLU A 58 7.16 -7.40 0.95
CA GLU A 58 8.24 -6.41 0.78
C GLU A 58 8.26 -5.38 1.91
N CYS A 59 7.08 -4.95 2.38
CA CYS A 59 6.94 -3.99 3.46
C CYS A 59 7.05 -4.60 4.86
N LYS A 60 7.24 -5.93 4.96
CA LYS A 60 7.34 -6.68 6.24
C LYS A 60 6.16 -6.44 7.17
N LYS A 61 4.93 -6.41 6.63
CA LYS A 61 3.68 -6.28 7.40
C LYS A 61 2.82 -7.52 7.17
N SER A 62 1.95 -7.85 8.12
CA SER A 62 0.95 -8.90 7.89
C SER A 62 -0.04 -8.49 6.80
N LEU A 63 -0.68 -9.48 6.17
CA LEU A 63 -1.75 -9.22 5.19
C LEU A 63 -2.85 -8.34 5.78
N LYS A 64 -3.27 -8.61 7.02
CA LYS A 64 -4.29 -7.85 7.72
C LYS A 64 -3.91 -6.37 7.87
N VAL A 65 -2.66 -6.08 8.25
CA VAL A 65 -2.15 -4.70 8.33
C VAL A 65 -2.12 -4.05 6.96
N MET A 66 -1.71 -4.77 5.91
CA MET A 66 -1.68 -4.23 4.54
C MET A 66 -3.08 -3.93 4.01
N ILE A 67 -4.05 -4.82 4.22
CA ILE A 67 -5.45 -4.63 3.82
C ILE A 67 -6.07 -3.44 4.57
N LYS A 68 -5.83 -3.32 5.88
CA LYS A 68 -6.24 -2.15 6.66
C LYS A 68 -5.63 -0.85 6.14
N ALA A 69 -4.35 -0.88 5.74
CA ALA A 69 -3.66 0.27 5.15
C ALA A 69 -4.23 0.69 3.79
N LEU A 70 -4.93 -0.20 3.09
CA LEU A 70 -5.65 0.09 1.85
C LEU A 70 -7.07 0.63 2.11
N GLY A 71 -7.44 0.87 3.37
CA GLY A 71 -8.75 1.40 3.76
C GLY A 71 -9.87 0.36 3.82
N ILE A 72 -9.53 -0.93 3.80
CA ILE A 72 -10.49 -2.03 3.90
C ILE A 72 -10.64 -2.42 5.37
N ASP A 73 -11.88 -2.51 5.85
CA ASP A 73 -12.15 -2.97 7.21
C ASP A 73 -11.83 -4.46 7.35
N VAL A 74 -11.04 -4.77 8.38
CA VAL A 74 -10.57 -6.13 8.71
C VAL A 74 -10.96 -6.52 10.14
N THR A 75 -11.89 -5.77 10.75
CA THR A 75 -12.39 -6.05 12.10
C THR A 75 -12.99 -7.45 12.15
N GLY A 76 -12.61 -8.23 13.16
CA GLY A 76 -13.09 -9.60 13.35
C GLY A 76 -12.42 -10.68 12.49
N ILE A 77 -11.52 -10.32 11.56
CA ILE A 77 -10.72 -11.31 10.83
C ILE A 77 -9.62 -11.83 11.78
N PRO A 78 -9.49 -13.14 12.03
CA PRO A 78 -8.41 -13.69 12.86
C PRO A 78 -7.04 -13.47 12.20
N ASP A 79 -6.01 -13.36 13.02
CA ASP A 79 -4.62 -13.45 12.55
C ASP A 79 -4.19 -14.91 12.50
N ASP A 80 -3.11 -15.22 11.79
CA ASP A 80 -2.49 -16.55 11.84
C ASP A 80 -1.98 -16.81 13.27
N ASP A 81 -2.06 -18.07 13.72
CA ASP A 81 -1.67 -18.53 15.07
C ASP A 81 -0.19 -18.29 15.41
#